data_AF-A0A931XTK8-F1
#
_entry.id   AF-A0A931XTK8-F1
#
_cell.length_a   1.000
_cell.length_b   1.000
_cell.length_c   1.000
_cell.angle_alpha   90.00
_cell.angle_beta   90.00
_cell.angle_gamma   90.00
#
_symmetry.space_group_name_H-M   'P 1'
#
loop_
_entity.id
_entity.type
_entity.pdbx_description
1 polymer ?
#
loop_
_entity_poly.entity_id
_entity_poly.type
_entity_poly.pdbx_seq_one_letter_code
_entity_poly.pdbx_strand_id
1 'polypeptide(L)' 'MEQTSLAYFRKFDLFSCLRDAELEELAGTAAPRAFPRGAFIIQKDAPGDDLYLIVSGKVKATLYGEG' A
#
# COMPACT_ATOMS: atom_id res chain seq x y z
N MET A 1 16.67 8.44 -1.43
CA MET A 1 15.26 8.00 -1.29
C MET A 1 15.13 6.77 -2.16
N GLU A 2 14.74 5.62 -1.61
CA GLU A 2 14.58 4.39 -2.39
C GLU A 2 13.27 4.51 -3.16
N GLN A 3 13.35 4.85 -4.45
CA GLN A 3 12.16 5.08 -5.28
C GLN A 3 11.46 3.75 -5.54
N THR A 4 10.16 3.66 -5.28
CA THR A 4 9.37 2.47 -5.62
C THR A 4 9.38 2.31 -7.15
N SER A 5 9.77 1.15 -7.67
CA SER A 5 9.90 0.95 -9.11
C SER A 5 8.56 0.63 -9.77
N LEU A 6 8.35 1.14 -10.99
CA LEU A 6 7.22 0.78 -11.87
C LEU A 6 6.97 -0.74 -11.93
N ALA A 7 8.05 -1.51 -12.03
CA ALA A 7 8.01 -2.98 -12.08
C ALA A 7 7.38 -3.61 -10.84
N TYR A 8 7.42 -2.95 -9.68
CA TYR A 8 6.76 -3.44 -8.48
C TYR A 8 5.23 -3.30 -8.57
N PHE A 9 4.73 -2.16 -9.04
CA PHE A 9 3.29 -1.93 -9.22
C PHE A 9 2.68 -2.87 -10.29
N ARG A 10 3.43 -3.19 -11.35
CA ARG A 10 3.00 -4.15 -12.38
C ARG A 10 2.74 -5.57 -11.88
N LYS A 11 3.12 -5.90 -10.64
CA LYS A 11 2.82 -7.19 -10.01
C LYS A 11 1.38 -7.31 -9.51
N PHE A 12 0.65 -6.20 -9.41
CA PHE A 12 -0.71 -6.17 -8.88
C PHE A 12 -1.70 -5.87 -10.01
N ASP A 13 -2.67 -6.76 -10.21
CA ASP A 13 -3.71 -6.61 -11.23
C ASP A 13 -4.55 -5.34 -11.05
N LEU A 14 -4.60 -4.81 -9.81
CA LEU A 14 -5.25 -3.54 -9.47
C LEU A 14 -4.78 -2.37 -10.37
N PHE A 15 -3.52 -2.40 -10.82
CA PHE A 15 -2.94 -1.33 -11.64
C PHE A 15 -2.84 -1.68 -13.14
N SER A 16 -3.45 -2.79 -13.57
CA SER A 16 -3.41 -3.23 -14.97
C SER A 16 -4.04 -2.24 -15.96
N CYS A 17 -5.00 -1.43 -15.50
CA CYS A 17 -5.64 -0.38 -16.30
C CYS A 17 -4.79 0.89 -16.49
N LEU A 18 -3.66 1.01 -15.77
CA LEU A 18 -2.80 2.18 -15.84
C LEU A 18 -1.71 2.02 -16.90
N ARG A 19 -1.51 3.08 -17.68
CA ARG A 19 -0.39 3.21 -18.63
C ARG A 19 0.91 3.47 -17.87
N ASP A 20 2.06 3.25 -18.51
CA ASP A 20 3.36 3.43 -17.85
C ASP A 20 3.54 4.84 -17.28
N ALA A 21 3.14 5.88 -18.00
CA ALA A 21 3.22 7.27 -17.50
C ALA A 21 2.39 7.51 -16.24
N GLU A 22 1.14 7.01 -16.19
CA GLU A 22 0.27 7.11 -15.00
C GLU A 22 0.86 6.35 -13.81
N LEU A 23 1.44 5.18 -14.09
CA LEU A 23 2.07 4.33 -13.10
C LEU A 23 3.36 4.98 -12.56
N GLU A 24 4.06 5.76 -13.38
CA GLU A 24 5.25 6.51 -13.01
C GLU A 24 4.90 7.69 -12.10
N GLU A 25 3.81 8.41 -12.41
CA GLU A 25 3.27 9.44 -11.52
C GLU A 25 2.83 8.85 -10.17
N LEU A 26 2.11 7.72 -10.19
CA LEU A 26 1.73 7.01 -8.96
C LEU A 26 2.96 6.59 -8.14
N ALA A 27 3.98 6.02 -8.79
CA ALA A 27 5.23 5.62 -8.14
C ALA A 27 6.00 6.82 -7.55
N GLY A 28 5.85 8.01 -8.15
CA GLY A 28 6.38 9.26 -7.62
C GLY A 28 5.68 9.74 -6.34
N THR A 29 4.37 9.48 -6.22
CA THR A 29 3.58 9.82 -5.01
C THR A 29 3.71 8.80 -3.88
N ALA A 30 4.12 7.57 -4.18
CA ALA A 30 4.23 6.50 -3.21
C ALA A 30 5.44 6.69 -2.28
N ALA A 31 5.19 6.69 -0.97
CA ALA A 31 6.23 6.82 0.05
C ALA A 31 6.43 5.49 0.81
N PRO A 32 7.68 5.00 0.97
CA PRO A 32 7.95 3.81 1.76
C PRO A 32 7.65 4.08 3.24
N ARG A 33 6.99 3.13 3.91
CA ARG A 33 6.66 3.22 5.33
C ARG A 33 7.01 1.92 6.06
N ALA A 34 7.77 2.03 7.13
CA ALA A 34 8.15 0.90 7.97
C ALA A 34 7.30 0.88 9.25
N PHE A 35 6.82 -0.31 9.61
CA PHE A 35 6.02 -0.52 10.81
C PHE A 35 6.70 -1.56 11.70
N PRO A 36 6.90 -1.29 13.00
CA PRO A 36 7.41 -2.30 13.92
C PRO A 36 6.39 -3.43 14.12
N ARG A 37 6.86 -4.58 14.57
CA ARG A 37 5.99 -5.74 14.87
C ARG A 37 4.91 -5.33 15.88
N GLY A 38 3.65 -5.55 15.53
CA GLY A 38 2.50 -5.26 16.37
C GLY A 38 1.94 -3.85 16.23
N ALA A 39 2.50 -3.01 15.35
CA ALA A 39 1.93 -1.70 15.05
C ALA A 39 0.57 -1.83 14.32
N PHE A 40 -0.33 -0.92 14.64
CA PHE A 40 -1.56 -0.71 13.87
C PHE A 40 -1.24 0.08 12.60
N ILE A 41 -1.73 -0.39 11.45
CA ILE A 41 -1.52 0.26 10.14
C ILE A 41 -2.77 1.06 9.74
N ILE A 42 -3.94 0.42 9.74
CA ILE A 42 -5.24 1.04 9.41
C ILE A 42 -6.20 0.82 10.58
N GLN A 43 -6.96 1.84 10.95
CA GLN A 43 -8.04 1.77 11.95
C GLN A 43 -9.39 2.04 11.29
N LYS A 44 -10.46 1.42 11.80
CA LYS A 44 -11.83 1.46 11.24
C LYS A 44 -12.39 2.88 11.04
N ASP A 45 -11.87 3.84 11.79
CA ASP A 45 -12.33 5.24 11.79
C ASP A 45 -11.25 6.23 11.29
N ALA A 46 -10.16 5.70 10.74
CA ALA A 46 -9.18 6.54 10.04
C ALA A 46 -9.78 7.01 8.70
N PRO A 47 -9.49 8.25 8.27
CA PRO A 47 -9.86 8.70 6.93
C PRO A 47 -9.33 7.70 5.89
N GLY A 48 -10.24 7.21 5.05
CA GLY A 48 -10.00 6.09 4.13
C GLY A 48 -9.27 6.49 2.84
N ASP A 49 -8.35 7.45 2.93
CA ASP A 49 -7.71 8.05 1.76
C ASP A 49 -6.35 7.39 1.42
N ASP A 50 -5.86 6.47 2.25
CA ASP A 50 -4.56 5.82 2.08
C ASP A 50 -4.66 4.40 1.49
N LEU A 51 -3.79 4.11 0.52
CA LEU A 51 -3.55 2.76 0.00
C LEU A 51 -2.14 2.28 0.41
N TYR A 52 -2.05 1.08 0.98
CA TYR A 52 -0.78 0.45 1.36
C TYR A 52 -0.47 -0.78 0.51
N LEU A 53 0.76 -0.88 0.01
CA LEU A 53 1.29 -2.07 -0.65
C LEU A 53 2.36 -2.72 0.25
N ILE A 54 2.28 -4.04 0.43
CA ILE A 54 3.21 -4.78 1.30
C ILE A 54 4.46 -5.16 0.50
N VAL A 55 5.53 -4.38 0.67
CA VAL A 55 6.84 -4.67 0.05
C VAL A 55 7.50 -5.89 0.69
N SER A 56 7.43 -6.01 2.01
CA SER A 56 7.97 -7.15 2.76
C SER A 56 7.25 -7.34 4.10
N GLY A 57 7.31 -8.56 4.64
CA GLY A 57 6.67 -8.91 5.91
C GLY A 57 5.26 -9.48 5.75
N LYS A 58 4.50 -9.50 6.84
CA LYS A 58 3.13 -10.02 6.90
C LYS A 58 2.29 -9.11 7.78
N VAL A 59 1.04 -8.89 7.38
CA VAL A 59 0.04 -8.12 8.14
C VAL A 59 -1.15 -9.03 8.45
N LYS A 60 -1.83 -8.77 9.57
CA LYS A 60 -3.09 -9.43 9.92
C LYS A 60 -4.19 -8.39 9.90
N ALA A 61 -5.17 -8.57 9.02
CA ALA A 61 -6.40 -7.79 9.05
C ALA A 61 -7.41 -8.47 9.97
N THR A 62 -8.01 -7.72 10.90
CA THR A 62 -9.07 -8.19 11.79
C THR A 62 -10.22 -7.22 11.79
N LEU A 63 -11.40 -7.70 11.39
CA LEU A 63 -12.65 -6.97 11.62
C LEU A 63 -13.10 -7.31 13.04
N TYR A 64 -13.14 -6.31 13.93
CA TYR A 64 -13.85 -6.45 15.19
C TYR A 64 -15.34 -6.33 14.87
N GLY A 65 -15.98 -7.48 14.67
CA GLY A 65 -17.44 -7.62 14.71
C GLY A 65 -17.88 -7.72 16.16
N GLU A 66 -18.98 -7.05 16.47
CA GLU A 66 -19.64 -7.03 17.77
C GLU A 66 -19.89 -8.46 18.29
N GLY A 67 -19.77 -8.63 19.61
CA GLY A 67 -19.81 -9.93 20.29
C GLY A 67 -21.15 -10.63 20.31
#